data_AF-A0A952YNN6-F1
#
_entry.id   AF-A0A952YNN6-F1
#
_cell.length_a   1.000
_cell.length_b   1.000
_cell.length_c   1.000
_cell.angle_alpha   90.00
_cell.angle_beta   90.00
_cell.angle_gamma   90.00
#
_symmetry.space_group_name_H-M   'P 1'
#
loop_
_entity.id
_entity.type
_entity.pdbx_description
1 polymer ?
#
loop_
_entity_poly.entity_id
_entity_poly.type
_entity_poly.pdbx_seq_one_letter_code
_entity_poly.pdbx_strand_id
1 'polypeptide(L)'
;MSRSGTVAVYFVASPLQYLAARRIAGNFEAGSRQVLVWYKPGLDAVVDPHEWDACSYMAWPRLEPLPGPFGRHRRLRANIGLVAGLVGPSDRLVLHSAVYDTEAINYFLRALPAACGAREMHARILPDGVISIRRYPLSPLKRALQCARKLRRLFAPELDYQCFGGDRIGSDAPFCDRIYVLPGLPNEYPSQKVRVLPPLVDARVRDEPAPGARRALVIGQPLTPFRLMSAADLAETTERMRRWLAGEGIASIDYKAHPKDDARELGHPDYLVIEPAGALESHMAQTPYDVVIGVRSSSLLLARQIYPPRVRVVAFGWERVRFKSEQEREDMRRAFTACGVEFA
;
A
#
# COMPACT_ATOMS: atom_id res chain seq x y z
N MET A 1 -19.74 0.26 29.84
CA MET A 1 -19.29 0.17 28.44
C MET A 1 -19.26 -1.32 28.09
N SER A 2 -20.05 -1.77 27.10
CA SER A 2 -20.03 -3.19 26.70
C SER A 2 -18.66 -3.53 26.10
N ARG A 3 -18.11 -4.70 26.47
CA ARG A 3 -16.93 -5.26 25.79
C ARG A 3 -17.32 -5.58 24.34
N SER A 4 -16.60 -5.04 23.38
CA SER A 4 -16.68 -5.53 22.00
C SER A 4 -15.95 -6.87 21.91
N GLY A 5 -16.58 -7.90 21.35
CA GLY A 5 -15.96 -9.24 21.27
C GLY A 5 -14.65 -9.23 20.48
N THR A 6 -14.65 -8.69 19.26
CA THR A 6 -13.44 -8.59 18.42
C THR A 6 -13.29 -7.18 17.86
N VAL A 7 -12.06 -6.64 17.88
CA VAL A 7 -11.71 -5.37 17.22
C VAL A 7 -10.61 -5.62 16.20
N ALA A 8 -10.85 -5.20 14.95
CA ALA A 8 -9.90 -5.21 13.87
C ALA A 8 -9.27 -3.82 13.71
N VAL A 9 -7.95 -3.74 13.82
CA VAL A 9 -7.18 -2.49 13.73
C VAL A 9 -6.35 -2.51 12.45
N TYR A 10 -6.44 -1.45 11.66
CA TYR A 10 -5.77 -1.34 10.36
C TYR A 10 -4.78 -0.19 10.36
N PHE A 11 -3.50 -0.52 10.26
CA PHE A 11 -2.42 0.45 10.11
C PHE A 11 -2.08 0.63 8.63
N VAL A 12 -2.35 1.81 8.08
CA VAL A 12 -2.18 2.09 6.64
C VAL A 12 -1.30 3.31 6.36
N ALA A 13 -0.56 3.25 5.25
CA ALA A 13 0.31 4.33 4.75
C ALA A 13 0.22 4.56 3.25
N SER A 14 -0.70 3.90 2.56
CA SER A 14 -0.91 4.13 1.14
C SER A 14 -2.38 3.95 0.77
N PRO A 15 -2.84 4.58 -0.34
CA PRO A 15 -4.18 4.36 -0.87
C PRO A 15 -4.46 2.87 -1.14
N LEU A 16 -3.44 2.13 -1.60
CA LEU A 16 -3.55 0.68 -1.82
C LEU A 16 -3.86 -0.07 -0.52
N GLN A 17 -3.10 0.22 0.55
CA GLN A 17 -3.33 -0.40 1.87
C GLN A 17 -4.71 -0.02 2.44
N TYR A 18 -5.17 1.21 2.20
CA TYR A 18 -6.51 1.66 2.58
C TYR A 18 -7.61 0.87 1.86
N LEU A 19 -7.52 0.73 0.53
CA LEU A 19 -8.48 -0.07 -0.23
C LEU A 19 -8.47 -1.55 0.17
N ALA A 20 -7.30 -2.11 0.45
CA ALA A 20 -7.18 -3.46 0.99
C ALA A 20 -7.82 -3.58 2.39
N ALA A 21 -7.61 -2.60 3.27
CA ALA A 21 -8.22 -2.56 4.59
C ALA A 21 -9.75 -2.53 4.50
N ARG A 22 -10.33 -1.68 3.63
CA ARG A 22 -11.78 -1.65 3.36
C ARG A 22 -12.30 -3.00 2.91
N ARG A 23 -11.62 -3.64 1.96
CA ARG A 23 -12.03 -4.97 1.45
C ARG A 23 -11.92 -6.05 2.53
N ILE A 24 -10.93 -5.97 3.41
CA ILE A 24 -10.79 -6.92 4.53
C ILE A 24 -11.87 -6.70 5.57
N ALA A 25 -12.14 -5.44 5.95
CA ALA A 25 -13.21 -5.07 6.87
C ALA A 25 -14.56 -5.61 6.40
N GLY A 26 -14.91 -5.40 5.12
CA GLY A 26 -16.19 -5.86 4.56
C GLY A 26 -16.32 -7.37 4.34
N ASN A 27 -15.23 -8.09 4.03
CA ASN A 27 -15.34 -9.48 3.58
C ASN A 27 -14.81 -10.51 4.59
N PHE A 28 -13.82 -10.15 5.41
CA PHE A 28 -13.14 -11.08 6.30
C PHE A 28 -13.34 -10.75 7.78
N GLU A 29 -13.67 -9.50 8.09
CA GLU A 29 -13.80 -8.99 9.46
C GLU A 29 -15.15 -8.33 9.73
N ALA A 30 -16.19 -8.57 8.90
CA ALA A 30 -17.45 -7.83 8.94
C ALA A 30 -18.19 -7.81 10.31
N GLY A 31 -17.93 -8.80 11.18
CA GLY A 31 -18.49 -8.87 12.53
C GLY A 31 -17.64 -8.22 13.63
N SER A 32 -16.47 -7.68 13.28
CA SER A 32 -15.56 -7.00 14.20
C SER A 32 -15.83 -5.51 14.21
N ARG A 33 -15.51 -4.84 15.33
CA ARG A 33 -15.39 -3.38 15.34
C ARG A 33 -14.18 -2.97 14.50
N GLN A 34 -14.34 -1.99 13.61
CA GLN A 34 -13.34 -1.57 12.63
C GLN A 34 -12.65 -0.28 13.06
N VAL A 35 -11.34 -0.35 13.29
CA VAL A 35 -10.53 0.82 13.68
C VAL A 35 -9.44 1.08 12.65
N LEU A 36 -9.45 2.25 12.02
CA LEU A 36 -8.42 2.65 11.04
C LEU A 36 -7.42 3.64 11.64
N VAL A 37 -6.14 3.37 11.41
CA VAL A 37 -5.04 4.26 11.79
C VAL A 37 -4.17 4.50 10.57
N TRP A 38 -4.11 5.74 10.08
CA TRP A 38 -3.14 6.10 9.04
C TRP A 38 -1.95 6.85 9.62
N TYR A 39 -0.77 6.62 9.06
CA TYR A 39 0.47 7.19 9.59
C TYR A 39 1.35 7.88 8.54
N LYS A 40 0.78 8.14 7.36
CA LYS A 40 1.42 8.92 6.31
C LYS A 40 0.61 10.20 6.07
N PRO A 41 1.26 11.38 6.07
CA PRO A 41 0.59 12.64 5.70
C PRO A 41 -0.02 12.57 4.30
N GLY A 42 -1.17 13.23 4.11
CA GLY A 42 -1.89 13.32 2.84
C GLY A 42 -2.78 12.12 2.51
N LEU A 43 -2.83 11.09 3.37
CA LEU A 43 -3.77 9.98 3.18
C LEU A 43 -5.20 10.34 3.64
N ASP A 44 -5.34 11.38 4.45
CA ASP A 44 -6.62 11.94 4.91
C ASP A 44 -7.56 12.29 3.74
N ALA A 45 -7.03 12.74 2.60
CA ALA A 45 -7.81 12.99 1.39
C ALA A 45 -8.44 11.73 0.75
N VAL A 46 -8.00 10.53 1.16
CA VAL A 46 -8.49 9.24 0.65
C VAL A 46 -9.33 8.50 1.69
N VAL A 47 -9.16 8.81 2.97
CA VAL A 47 -9.90 8.18 4.07
C VAL A 47 -11.31 8.74 4.13
N ASP A 48 -12.31 7.86 4.10
CA ASP A 48 -13.69 8.19 4.44
C ASP A 48 -13.96 7.76 5.90
N PRO A 49 -14.09 8.69 6.86
CA PRO A 49 -14.32 8.36 8.26
C PRO A 49 -15.63 7.61 8.51
N HIS A 50 -16.64 7.74 7.63
CA HIS A 50 -17.94 7.11 7.82
C HIS A 50 -17.92 5.59 7.60
N GLU A 51 -16.85 5.06 7.02
CA GLU A 51 -16.67 3.62 6.80
C GLU A 51 -16.06 2.89 8.01
N TRP A 52 -15.73 3.59 9.08
CA TRP A 52 -15.00 3.06 10.23
C TRP A 52 -15.70 3.40 11.55
N ASP A 53 -15.70 2.48 12.51
CA ASP A 53 -16.25 2.74 13.85
C ASP A 53 -15.39 3.75 14.62
N ALA A 54 -14.09 3.81 14.30
CA ALA A 54 -13.18 4.85 14.75
C ALA A 54 -12.01 4.96 13.78
N CYS A 55 -11.53 6.18 13.53
CA CYS A 55 -10.32 6.38 12.76
C CYS A 55 -9.51 7.59 13.23
N SER A 56 -8.19 7.54 13.09
CA SER A 56 -7.33 8.68 13.39
C SER A 56 -6.00 8.64 12.63
N TYR A 57 -5.47 9.84 12.39
CA TYR A 57 -4.07 10.00 12.06
C TYR A 57 -3.18 9.64 13.26
N MET A 58 -2.06 8.98 12.99
CA MET A 58 -1.01 8.66 13.94
C MET A 58 0.34 9.15 13.41
N ALA A 59 0.87 10.20 14.02
CA ALA A 59 2.16 10.80 13.66
C ALA A 59 3.32 9.79 13.74
N TRP A 60 4.20 9.79 12.73
CA TRP A 60 5.28 8.81 12.67
C TRP A 60 6.39 9.16 13.67
N PRO A 61 6.73 8.29 14.64
CA PRO A 61 7.59 8.66 15.78
C PRO A 61 8.96 9.25 15.44
N ARG A 62 9.53 8.87 14.30
CA ARG A 62 10.83 9.38 13.84
C ARG A 62 10.72 10.72 13.09
N LEU A 63 9.61 10.95 12.40
CA LEU A 63 9.43 12.14 11.56
C LEU A 63 8.79 13.28 12.36
N GLU A 64 7.91 12.93 13.30
CA GLU A 64 7.14 13.89 14.11
C GLU A 64 7.25 13.55 15.61
N PRO A 65 8.46 13.58 16.19
CA PRO A 65 8.64 13.36 17.63
C PRO A 65 7.95 14.46 18.46
N LEU A 66 7.63 14.17 19.72
CA LEU A 66 7.16 15.20 20.65
C LEU A 66 8.32 16.14 21.08
N PRO A 67 8.06 17.43 21.39
CA PRO A 67 9.11 18.39 21.75
C PRO A 67 9.88 18.00 23.02
N GLY A 68 11.22 18.11 23.00
CA GLY A 68 12.13 17.86 24.14
C GLY A 68 12.86 16.50 24.09
N PRO A 69 13.61 16.14 25.16
CA PRO A 69 14.39 14.89 25.19
C PRO A 69 13.49 13.65 25.07
N PHE A 70 13.99 12.58 24.43
CA PHE A 70 13.23 11.35 24.18
C PHE A 70 11.87 11.56 23.47
N GLY A 71 11.75 12.62 22.65
CA GLY A 71 10.53 12.96 21.93
C GLY A 71 9.92 11.81 21.13
N ARG A 72 10.77 10.96 20.54
CA ARG A 72 10.38 9.74 19.82
C ARG A 72 9.69 8.72 20.74
N HIS A 73 10.26 8.45 21.91
CA HIS A 73 9.70 7.50 22.88
C HIS A 73 8.40 8.01 23.47
N ARG A 74 8.35 9.31 23.80
CA ARG A 74 7.10 9.94 24.24
C ARG A 74 6.03 9.88 23.15
N ARG A 75 6.40 10.10 21.88
CA ARG A 75 5.48 9.91 20.74
C ARG A 75 4.97 8.48 20.63
N LEU A 76 5.85 7.47 20.78
CA LEU A 76 5.43 6.06 20.79
C LEU A 76 4.38 5.77 21.86
N ARG A 77 4.60 6.25 23.09
CA ARG A 77 3.65 6.07 24.20
C ARG A 77 2.34 6.81 23.95
N ALA A 78 2.40 8.04 23.44
CA ALA A 78 1.22 8.80 23.06
C ALA A 78 0.41 8.10 21.96
N ASN A 79 1.08 7.53 20.95
CA ASN A 79 0.43 6.76 19.89
C ASN A 79 -0.20 5.46 20.43
N ILE A 80 0.45 4.77 21.38
CA ILE A 80 -0.15 3.62 22.08
C ILE A 80 -1.43 4.02 22.79
N GLY A 81 -1.40 5.12 23.56
CA GLY A 81 -2.59 5.64 24.25
C GLY A 81 -3.71 6.05 23.29
N LEU A 82 -3.37 6.74 22.20
CA LEU A 82 -4.32 7.13 21.15
C LEU A 82 -5.04 5.91 20.57
N VAL A 83 -4.29 4.92 20.08
CA VAL A 83 -4.88 3.74 19.43
C VAL A 83 -5.65 2.89 20.44
N ALA A 84 -5.15 2.72 21.66
CA ALA A 84 -5.89 2.03 22.72
C ALA A 84 -7.23 2.72 23.04
N GLY A 85 -7.26 4.07 23.02
CA GLY A 85 -8.49 4.84 23.18
C GLY A 85 -9.51 4.63 22.06
N LEU A 86 -9.04 4.54 20.80
CA LEU A 86 -9.90 4.23 19.65
C LEU A 86 -10.49 2.81 19.74
N VAL A 87 -9.67 1.85 20.14
CA VAL A 87 -10.02 0.43 20.27
C VAL A 87 -10.99 0.18 21.42
N GLY A 88 -10.71 0.75 22.60
CA GLY A 88 -11.47 0.49 23.83
C GLY A 88 -11.32 -0.94 24.37
N PRO A 89 -12.09 -1.33 25.40
CA PRO A 89 -12.03 -2.68 25.96
C PRO A 89 -12.51 -3.76 24.97
N SER A 90 -11.69 -4.79 24.76
CA SER A 90 -11.97 -5.85 23.78
C SER A 90 -11.50 -7.22 24.27
N ASP A 91 -12.15 -8.30 23.86
CA ASP A 91 -11.68 -9.66 24.18
C ASP A 91 -10.61 -10.16 23.21
N ARG A 92 -10.75 -9.85 21.91
CA ARG A 92 -9.84 -10.24 20.84
C ARG A 92 -9.43 -9.03 19.99
N LEU A 93 -8.13 -8.96 19.65
CA LEU A 93 -7.58 -7.98 18.72
C LEU A 93 -7.06 -8.64 17.45
N VAL A 94 -7.32 -8.00 16.31
CA VAL A 94 -6.75 -8.38 15.02
C VAL A 94 -6.03 -7.18 14.43
N LEU A 95 -4.72 -7.19 14.47
CA LEU A 95 -3.89 -6.10 13.94
C LEU A 95 -3.55 -6.37 12.48
N HIS A 96 -3.73 -5.38 11.63
CA HIS A 96 -3.42 -5.44 10.20
C HIS A 96 -2.40 -4.36 9.86
N SER A 97 -1.30 -4.73 9.22
CA SER A 97 -0.26 -3.81 8.75
C SER A 97 0.47 -4.40 7.55
N ALA A 98 1.03 -3.57 6.67
CA ALA A 98 1.89 -4.08 5.61
C ALA A 98 3.20 -4.69 6.14
N VAL A 99 3.72 -4.15 7.26
CA VAL A 99 4.99 -4.58 7.86
C VAL A 99 4.97 -4.49 9.38
N TYR A 100 5.72 -5.38 10.04
CA TYR A 100 5.87 -5.40 11.51
C TYR A 100 7.30 -5.13 12.02
N ASP A 101 8.29 -4.84 11.17
CA ASP A 101 9.68 -4.54 11.60
C ASP A 101 9.93 -3.07 11.96
N THR A 102 8.90 -2.23 11.82
CA THR A 102 9.01 -0.80 12.09
C THR A 102 8.65 -0.50 13.53
N GLU A 103 9.36 0.44 14.14
CA GLU A 103 9.04 0.89 15.50
C GLU A 103 7.69 1.60 15.57
N ALA A 104 7.19 2.14 14.46
CA ALA A 104 5.88 2.76 14.44
C ALA A 104 4.76 1.73 14.65
N ILE A 105 4.97 0.46 14.31
CA ILE A 105 3.93 -0.58 14.34
C ILE A 105 4.22 -1.68 15.37
N ASN A 106 5.46 -2.16 15.46
CA ASN A 106 5.80 -3.38 16.21
C ASN A 106 5.37 -3.35 17.68
N TYR A 107 5.52 -2.21 18.36
CA TYR A 107 5.19 -2.08 19.77
C TYR A 107 3.70 -2.35 20.06
N PHE A 108 2.80 -2.07 19.10
CA PHE A 108 1.37 -2.34 19.26
C PHE A 108 1.06 -3.84 19.44
N LEU A 109 1.91 -4.74 18.93
CA LEU A 109 1.74 -6.20 19.08
C LEU A 109 1.69 -6.63 20.55
N ARG A 110 2.42 -5.93 21.44
CA ARG A 110 2.42 -6.22 22.88
C ARG A 110 1.66 -5.19 23.70
N ALA A 111 1.72 -3.93 23.28
CA ALA A 111 1.12 -2.83 24.04
C ALA A 111 -0.41 -2.83 23.98
N LEU A 112 -1.03 -3.07 22.80
CA LEU A 112 -2.49 -2.98 22.67
C LEU A 112 -3.23 -4.07 23.45
N PRO A 113 -2.83 -5.36 23.40
CA PRO A 113 -3.55 -6.39 24.14
C PRO A 113 -3.59 -6.10 25.64
N ALA A 114 -2.48 -5.65 26.21
CA ALA A 114 -2.40 -5.25 27.60
C ALA A 114 -3.26 -4.01 27.90
N ALA A 115 -3.21 -2.97 27.06
CA ALA A 115 -3.97 -1.74 27.25
C ALA A 115 -5.49 -1.91 27.10
N CYS A 116 -5.93 -2.82 26.23
CA CYS A 116 -7.34 -3.06 25.92
C CYS A 116 -7.95 -4.23 26.72
N GLY A 117 -7.12 -4.96 27.49
CA GLY A 117 -7.53 -6.15 28.24
C GLY A 117 -7.88 -7.35 27.36
N ALA A 118 -7.29 -7.42 26.16
CA ALA A 118 -7.54 -8.49 25.19
C ALA A 118 -6.79 -9.77 25.58
N ARG A 119 -7.49 -10.90 25.51
CA ARG A 119 -6.94 -12.24 25.79
C ARG A 119 -6.20 -12.82 24.60
N GLU A 120 -6.64 -12.44 23.40
CA GLU A 120 -6.11 -12.95 22.14
C GLU A 120 -5.71 -11.80 21.22
N MET A 121 -4.59 -11.98 20.52
CA MET A 121 -4.10 -11.05 19.52
C MET A 121 -3.58 -11.81 18.30
N HIS A 122 -4.11 -11.44 17.15
CA HIS A 122 -3.67 -11.94 15.85
C HIS A 122 -3.07 -10.79 15.04
N ALA A 123 -1.95 -11.04 14.38
CA ALA A 123 -1.38 -10.07 13.43
C ALA A 123 -1.52 -10.60 12.00
N ARG A 124 -1.84 -9.69 11.09
CA ARG A 124 -2.08 -10.01 9.69
C ARG A 124 -1.42 -9.01 8.77
N ILE A 125 -1.02 -9.46 7.59
CA ILE A 125 -0.27 -8.63 6.64
C ILE A 125 -1.18 -8.10 5.54
N LEU A 126 -1.17 -6.79 5.34
CA LEU A 126 -1.83 -6.12 4.21
C LEU A 126 -0.93 -6.16 2.95
N PRO A 127 -1.51 -6.20 1.74
CA PRO A 127 -0.73 -6.09 0.51
C PRO A 127 -0.14 -4.67 0.37
N ASP A 128 1.10 -4.59 -0.08
CA ASP A 128 1.87 -3.35 -0.29
C ASP A 128 2.49 -3.34 -1.70
N GLY A 129 1.65 -3.52 -2.70
CA GLY A 129 2.01 -3.49 -4.12
C GLY A 129 3.09 -4.52 -4.47
N VAL A 130 4.08 -4.10 -5.24
CA VAL A 130 5.17 -4.96 -5.73
C VAL A 130 6.03 -5.52 -4.58
N ILE A 131 6.06 -4.87 -3.40
CA ILE A 131 6.81 -5.36 -2.24
C ILE A 131 6.23 -6.68 -1.73
N SER A 132 4.94 -6.96 -1.96
CA SER A 132 4.29 -8.20 -1.51
C SER A 132 4.57 -9.45 -2.36
N ILE A 133 5.41 -9.34 -3.39
CA ILE A 133 5.69 -10.47 -4.29
C ILE A 133 6.78 -11.40 -3.74
N ARG A 134 7.67 -10.89 -2.87
CA ARG A 134 8.84 -11.65 -2.42
C ARG A 134 9.12 -11.51 -0.93
N ARG A 135 9.94 -12.42 -0.43
CA ARG A 135 10.49 -12.36 0.92
C ARG A 135 11.74 -11.49 0.97
N TYR A 136 11.91 -10.81 2.09
CA TYR A 136 13.06 -9.98 2.39
C TYR A 136 13.69 -10.51 3.68
N PRO A 137 14.60 -11.49 3.60
CA PRO A 137 15.15 -12.12 4.79
C PRO A 137 15.83 -11.09 5.72
N LEU A 138 15.56 -11.19 7.01
CA LEU A 138 16.19 -10.37 8.04
C LEU A 138 17.67 -10.76 8.16
N SER A 139 18.55 -9.79 7.96
CA SER A 139 19.97 -9.99 8.22
C SER A 139 20.23 -10.26 9.71
N PRO A 140 21.30 -11.01 10.06
CA PRO A 140 21.67 -11.26 11.45
C PRO A 140 21.80 -9.97 12.27
N LEU A 141 22.39 -8.92 11.69
CA LEU A 141 22.51 -7.61 12.31
C LEU A 141 21.14 -7.00 12.64
N LYS A 142 20.18 -7.05 11.70
CA LYS A 142 18.82 -6.55 11.96
C LYS A 142 18.11 -7.34 13.05
N ARG A 143 18.35 -8.65 13.15
CA ARG A 143 17.82 -9.48 14.25
C ARG A 143 18.38 -9.05 15.60
N ALA A 144 19.69 -8.81 15.69
CA ALA A 144 20.32 -8.30 16.91
C ALA A 144 19.80 -6.90 17.30
N LEU A 145 19.63 -5.99 16.34
CA LEU A 145 19.11 -4.64 16.59
C LEU A 145 17.67 -4.63 17.14
N GLN A 146 16.87 -5.67 16.87
CA GLN A 146 15.55 -5.80 17.50
C GLN A 146 15.66 -6.00 19.02
N CYS A 147 16.67 -6.75 19.49
CA CYS A 147 16.92 -6.93 20.92
C CYS A 147 17.26 -5.59 21.59
N ALA A 148 18.05 -4.72 20.95
CA ALA A 148 18.31 -3.37 21.46
C ALA A 148 17.03 -2.53 21.57
N ARG A 149 16.10 -2.66 20.61
CA ARG A 149 14.77 -2.01 20.68
C ARG A 149 13.90 -2.55 21.81
N LYS A 150 14.04 -3.84 22.14
CA LYS A 150 13.34 -4.48 23.26
C LYS A 150 13.78 -3.96 24.61
N LEU A 151 15.04 -3.54 24.77
CA LEU A 151 15.55 -2.97 26.03
C LEU A 151 14.79 -1.72 26.49
N ARG A 152 14.06 -1.04 25.60
CA ARG A 152 13.22 0.11 25.95
C ARG A 152 12.12 -0.21 26.97
N ARG A 153 11.72 -1.49 27.06
CA ARG A 153 10.77 -1.98 28.07
C ARG A 153 11.23 -1.73 29.51
N LEU A 154 12.55 -1.58 29.73
CA LEU A 154 13.11 -1.29 31.04
C LEU A 154 12.73 0.11 31.55
N PHE A 155 12.51 1.06 30.64
CA PHE A 155 12.14 2.44 30.98
C PHE A 155 10.64 2.71 30.81
N ALA A 156 9.98 2.02 29.89
CA ALA A 156 8.55 2.10 29.64
C ALA A 156 8.05 0.70 29.30
N PRO A 157 7.40 -0.03 30.23
CA PRO A 157 6.99 -1.43 30.04
C PRO A 157 6.16 -1.68 28.78
N GLU A 158 5.38 -0.70 28.33
CA GLU A 158 4.58 -0.74 27.11
C GLU A 158 5.43 -0.73 25.83
N LEU A 159 6.68 -0.28 25.88
CA LEU A 159 7.63 -0.29 24.76
C LEU A 159 8.38 -1.63 24.68
N ASP A 160 7.62 -2.73 24.72
CA ASP A 160 8.15 -4.08 24.57
C ASP A 160 8.14 -4.51 23.10
N TYR A 161 9.30 -4.47 22.45
CA TYR A 161 9.46 -4.86 21.05
C TYR A 161 9.29 -6.38 20.90
N GLN A 162 8.43 -6.80 19.97
CA GLN A 162 8.27 -8.19 19.56
C GLN A 162 9.36 -8.54 18.55
N CYS A 163 10.42 -9.21 19.03
CA CYS A 163 11.48 -9.71 18.17
C CYS A 163 11.00 -10.89 17.34
N PHE A 164 11.37 -10.93 16.05
CA PHE A 164 11.11 -12.05 15.16
C PHE A 164 12.25 -12.27 14.14
N GLY A 165 12.25 -13.43 13.51
CA GLY A 165 13.19 -13.83 12.45
C GLY A 165 12.47 -14.21 11.16
N GLY A 166 13.24 -14.69 10.19
CA GLY A 166 12.72 -14.98 8.84
C GLY A 166 12.60 -13.70 8.02
N ASP A 167 11.44 -13.51 7.41
CA ASP A 167 11.12 -12.38 6.55
C ASP A 167 10.91 -11.07 7.33
N ARG A 168 11.44 -9.98 6.79
CA ARG A 168 11.44 -8.64 7.36
C ARG A 168 10.04 -8.12 7.62
N ILE A 169 9.07 -8.41 6.77
CA ILE A 169 7.71 -7.89 6.98
C ILE A 169 6.96 -8.61 8.12
N GLY A 170 7.48 -9.76 8.57
CA GLY A 170 6.87 -10.58 9.62
C GLY A 170 6.07 -11.79 9.10
N SER A 171 6.14 -12.12 7.81
CA SER A 171 5.36 -13.22 7.21
C SER A 171 5.65 -14.59 7.85
N ASP A 172 6.91 -14.83 8.22
CA ASP A 172 7.35 -16.04 8.93
C ASP A 172 7.12 -15.98 10.43
N ALA A 173 6.78 -14.81 10.98
CA ALA A 173 6.68 -14.64 12.41
C ALA A 173 5.53 -15.50 12.98
N PRO A 174 5.70 -16.12 14.17
CA PRO A 174 4.65 -16.94 14.78
C PRO A 174 3.39 -16.16 15.13
N PHE A 175 3.51 -14.85 15.41
CA PHE A 175 2.38 -13.97 15.70
C PHE A 175 1.55 -13.62 14.46
N CYS A 176 2.11 -13.83 13.27
CA CYS A 176 1.43 -13.54 12.00
C CYS A 176 0.72 -14.79 11.52
N ASP A 177 -0.60 -14.79 11.52
CA ASP A 177 -1.42 -15.95 11.16
C ASP A 177 -2.00 -15.88 9.74
N ARG A 178 -2.11 -14.67 9.17
CA ARG A 178 -2.70 -14.46 7.83
C ARG A 178 -1.98 -13.39 7.03
N ILE A 179 -1.86 -13.61 5.73
CA ILE A 179 -1.22 -12.70 4.76
C ILE A 179 -2.18 -12.50 3.60
N TYR A 180 -2.60 -11.26 3.38
CA TYR A 180 -3.49 -10.91 2.29
C TYR A 180 -2.69 -10.55 1.04
N VAL A 181 -3.04 -11.17 -0.09
CA VAL A 181 -2.39 -10.95 -1.40
C VAL A 181 -3.41 -10.52 -2.44
N LEU A 182 -2.96 -9.78 -3.45
CA LEU A 182 -3.84 -9.38 -4.55
C LEU A 182 -4.03 -10.54 -5.55
N PRO A 183 -5.19 -10.61 -6.23
CA PRO A 183 -5.43 -11.59 -7.28
C PRO A 183 -4.34 -11.58 -8.36
N GLY A 184 -3.91 -12.77 -8.77
CA GLY A 184 -2.98 -12.94 -9.89
C GLY A 184 -1.52 -12.54 -9.61
N LEU A 185 -1.20 -11.99 -8.44
CA LEU A 185 0.19 -11.69 -8.09
C LEU A 185 0.92 -12.92 -7.54
N PRO A 186 2.12 -13.24 -8.08
CA PRO A 186 2.96 -14.27 -7.49
C PRO A 186 3.40 -13.85 -6.09
N ASN A 187 3.59 -14.82 -5.20
CA ASN A 187 4.12 -14.59 -3.85
C ASN A 187 4.92 -15.79 -3.35
N GLU A 188 5.88 -15.52 -2.47
CA GLU A 188 6.77 -16.53 -1.85
C GLU A 188 6.34 -16.89 -0.41
N TYR A 189 5.14 -16.48 0.00
CA TYR A 189 4.69 -16.63 1.38
C TYR A 189 4.23 -18.06 1.70
N PRO A 190 4.23 -18.46 2.99
CA PRO A 190 3.72 -19.76 3.39
C PRO A 190 2.24 -19.93 2.99
N SER A 191 1.95 -20.89 2.12
CA SER A 191 0.62 -21.05 1.48
C SER A 191 -0.53 -21.18 2.48
N GLN A 192 -0.28 -21.80 3.64
CA GLN A 192 -1.26 -21.94 4.72
C GLN A 192 -1.74 -20.59 5.31
N LYS A 193 -0.90 -19.55 5.26
CA LYS A 193 -1.23 -18.21 5.76
C LYS A 193 -1.84 -17.30 4.69
N VAL A 194 -1.65 -17.63 3.41
CA VAL A 194 -2.05 -16.77 2.29
C VAL A 194 -3.56 -16.77 2.12
N ARG A 195 -4.13 -15.57 1.94
CA ARG A 195 -5.53 -15.36 1.54
C ARG A 195 -5.58 -14.35 0.42
N VAL A 196 -6.15 -14.76 -0.71
CA VAL A 196 -6.34 -13.89 -1.86
C VAL A 196 -7.51 -12.97 -1.60
N LEU A 197 -7.31 -11.66 -1.76
CA LEU A 197 -8.39 -10.68 -1.64
C LEU A 197 -9.28 -10.70 -2.89
N PRO A 198 -10.56 -10.32 -2.76
CA PRO A 198 -11.33 -9.88 -3.92
C PRO A 198 -10.67 -8.66 -4.59
N PRO A 199 -11.08 -8.28 -5.81
CA PRO A 199 -10.75 -6.99 -6.40
C PRO A 199 -10.97 -5.87 -5.38
N LEU A 200 -10.01 -4.95 -5.28
CA LEU A 200 -10.03 -3.93 -4.22
C LEU A 200 -11.14 -2.89 -4.42
N VAL A 201 -11.51 -2.65 -5.68
CA VAL A 201 -12.57 -1.74 -6.07
C VAL A 201 -13.55 -2.48 -6.97
N ASP A 202 -14.83 -2.16 -6.83
CA ASP A 202 -15.87 -2.74 -7.68
C ASP A 202 -15.93 -1.89 -8.96
N ALA A 203 -15.50 -2.47 -10.08
CA ALA A 203 -15.55 -1.79 -11.36
C ALA A 203 -17.00 -1.62 -11.80
N ARG A 204 -17.37 -0.44 -12.28
CA ARG A 204 -18.61 -0.27 -13.05
C ARG A 204 -18.42 -0.98 -14.37
N VAL A 205 -18.91 -2.21 -14.48
CA VAL A 205 -18.93 -2.96 -15.75
C VAL A 205 -19.79 -2.16 -16.73
N ARG A 206 -19.16 -1.61 -17.76
CA ARG A 206 -19.85 -1.23 -18.99
C ARG A 206 -19.55 -2.32 -20.00
N ASP A 207 -20.56 -3.10 -20.34
CA ASP A 207 -20.41 -4.21 -21.30
C ASP A 207 -20.02 -3.70 -22.69
N GLU A 208 -20.44 -2.47 -23.04
CA GLU A 208 -20.17 -1.87 -24.36
C GLU A 208 -19.29 -0.62 -24.28
N PRO A 209 -18.38 -0.43 -25.26
CA PRO A 209 -17.70 0.85 -25.44
C PRO A 209 -18.74 1.93 -25.67
N ALA A 210 -18.69 3.01 -24.90
CA ALA A 210 -19.56 4.16 -25.19
C ALA A 210 -19.19 4.70 -26.58
N PRO A 211 -20.17 5.01 -27.45
CA PRO A 211 -19.89 5.70 -28.72
C PRO A 211 -19.22 7.04 -28.39
N GLY A 212 -17.92 7.15 -28.65
CA GLY A 212 -17.09 8.28 -28.25
C GLY A 212 -15.62 8.07 -28.62
N ALA A 213 -14.83 9.15 -28.53
CA ALA A 213 -13.40 9.09 -28.76
C ALA A 213 -12.72 8.19 -27.71
N ARG A 214 -11.84 7.28 -28.16
CA ARG A 214 -11.04 6.44 -27.27
C ARG A 214 -10.28 7.32 -26.28
N ARG A 215 -10.22 6.88 -25.01
CA ARG A 215 -9.59 7.61 -23.92
C ARG A 215 -8.43 6.83 -23.32
N ALA A 216 -7.31 7.51 -23.06
CA ALA A 216 -6.18 6.95 -22.33
C ALA A 216 -5.98 7.61 -20.97
N LEU A 217 -5.39 6.86 -20.05
CA LEU A 217 -4.83 7.37 -18.80
C LEU A 217 -3.32 7.19 -18.79
N VAL A 218 -2.59 8.27 -18.62
CA VAL A 218 -1.15 8.29 -18.36
C VAL A 218 -0.91 8.43 -16.86
N ILE A 219 -0.20 7.47 -16.29
CA ILE A 219 0.17 7.46 -14.87
C ILE A 219 1.58 8.03 -14.71
N GLY A 220 1.67 9.22 -14.13
CA GLY A 220 2.92 9.89 -13.77
C GLY A 220 3.70 9.13 -12.71
N GLN A 221 5.01 9.32 -12.69
CA GLN A 221 5.91 8.69 -11.73
C GLN A 221 7.20 9.51 -11.57
N PRO A 222 7.68 9.76 -10.34
CA PRO A 222 8.96 10.44 -10.11
C PRO A 222 10.12 9.50 -10.41
N LEU A 223 10.56 9.47 -11.67
CA LEU A 223 11.62 8.63 -12.19
C LEU A 223 12.99 9.30 -12.01
N THR A 224 13.16 10.58 -12.33
CA THR A 224 14.46 11.25 -12.19
C THR A 224 14.83 11.57 -10.74
N PRO A 225 13.93 12.04 -9.85
CA PRO A 225 14.28 12.35 -8.46
C PRO A 225 14.66 11.09 -7.69
N PHE A 226 14.10 9.94 -8.07
CA PHE A 226 14.47 8.63 -7.53
C PHE A 226 15.59 7.93 -8.29
N ARG A 227 16.25 8.62 -9.23
CA ARG A 227 17.39 8.12 -10.02
C ARG A 227 17.08 6.82 -10.77
N LEU A 228 15.81 6.61 -11.12
CA LEU A 228 15.34 5.45 -11.87
C LEU A 228 15.57 5.63 -13.37
N MET A 229 15.56 6.86 -13.88
CA MET A 229 15.87 7.17 -15.28
C MET A 229 16.68 8.46 -15.36
N SER A 230 17.43 8.65 -16.47
CA SER A 230 18.02 9.95 -16.78
C SER A 230 16.96 10.91 -17.33
N ALA A 231 17.21 12.22 -17.29
CA ALA A 231 16.29 13.20 -17.87
C ALA A 231 16.11 13.00 -19.39
N ALA A 232 17.18 12.60 -20.10
CA ALA A 232 17.13 12.30 -21.53
C ALA A 232 16.26 11.06 -21.80
N ASP A 233 16.42 9.99 -21.02
CA ASP A 233 15.60 8.78 -21.15
C ASP A 233 14.14 9.03 -20.81
N LEU A 234 13.88 9.88 -19.82
CA LEU A 234 12.52 10.30 -19.46
C LEU A 234 11.86 11.05 -20.63
N ALA A 235 12.56 12.02 -21.22
CA ALA A 235 12.04 12.80 -22.35
C ALA A 235 11.73 11.89 -23.53
N GLU A 236 12.63 10.97 -23.88
CA GLU A 236 12.41 10.04 -24.99
C GLU A 236 11.25 9.07 -24.71
N THR A 237 11.14 8.59 -23.47
CA THR A 237 10.04 7.69 -23.07
C THR A 237 8.70 8.42 -23.11
N THR A 238 8.65 9.68 -22.67
CA THR A 238 7.45 10.52 -22.73
C THR A 238 7.00 10.73 -24.18
N GLU A 239 7.93 11.06 -25.08
CA GLU A 239 7.64 11.25 -26.50
C GLU A 239 7.24 9.92 -27.17
N ARG A 240 7.84 8.81 -26.77
CA ARG A 240 7.48 7.47 -27.26
C ARG A 240 6.06 7.09 -26.86
N MET A 241 5.68 7.32 -25.60
CA MET A 241 4.32 7.12 -25.10
C MET A 241 3.32 7.95 -25.89
N ARG A 242 3.63 9.24 -26.11
CA ARG A 242 2.80 10.16 -26.88
C ARG A 242 2.58 9.70 -28.32
N ARG A 243 3.66 9.40 -29.05
CA ARG A 243 3.59 8.91 -30.44
C ARG A 243 2.81 7.60 -30.55
N TRP A 244 2.98 6.71 -29.58
CA TRP A 244 2.25 5.45 -29.55
C TRP A 244 0.75 5.68 -29.34
N LEU A 245 0.35 6.55 -28.39
CA LEU A 245 -1.05 6.92 -28.20
C LEU A 245 -1.67 7.55 -29.46
N ALA A 246 -0.92 8.42 -30.14
CA ALA A 246 -1.34 9.00 -31.41
C ALA A 246 -1.51 7.95 -32.52
N GLY A 247 -0.59 6.97 -32.60
CA GLY A 247 -0.69 5.84 -33.52
C GLY A 247 -1.89 4.92 -33.27
N GLU A 248 -2.35 4.85 -32.02
CA GLU A 248 -3.60 4.17 -31.62
C GLU A 248 -4.86 5.01 -31.92
N GLY A 249 -4.72 6.22 -32.44
CA GLY A 249 -5.83 7.14 -32.71
C GLY A 249 -6.49 7.70 -31.44
N ILE A 250 -5.76 7.74 -30.32
CA ILE A 250 -6.27 8.22 -29.03
C ILE A 250 -5.93 9.70 -28.89
N ALA A 251 -6.96 10.55 -28.91
CA ALA A 251 -6.81 12.00 -28.73
C ALA A 251 -7.20 12.49 -27.33
N SER A 252 -8.05 11.75 -26.60
CA SER A 252 -8.45 12.11 -25.24
C SER A 252 -7.52 11.45 -24.23
N ILE A 253 -6.59 12.20 -23.66
CA ILE A 253 -5.56 11.67 -22.76
C ILE A 253 -5.68 12.35 -21.39
N ASP A 254 -6.01 11.57 -20.37
CA ASP A 254 -5.94 12.02 -18.98
C ASP A 254 -4.54 11.73 -18.42
N TYR A 255 -4.03 12.64 -17.61
CA TYR A 255 -2.75 12.49 -16.93
C TYR A 255 -2.93 12.63 -15.42
N LYS A 256 -2.52 11.60 -14.66
CA LYS A 256 -2.46 11.66 -13.21
C LYS A 256 -1.01 11.81 -12.76
N ALA A 257 -0.65 12.99 -12.24
CA ALA A 257 0.62 13.21 -11.57
C ALA A 257 0.76 12.34 -10.30
N HIS A 258 1.96 11.87 -10.02
CA HIS A 258 2.25 11.17 -8.77
C HIS A 258 2.32 12.19 -7.60
N PRO A 259 1.80 11.89 -6.39
CA PRO A 259 1.77 12.84 -5.27
C PRO A 259 3.12 13.34 -4.73
N LYS A 260 4.23 12.83 -5.29
CA LYS A 260 5.62 13.17 -4.90
C LYS A 260 6.43 13.63 -6.11
N ASP A 261 5.73 14.01 -7.17
CA ASP A 261 6.30 14.36 -8.46
C ASP A 261 5.87 15.79 -8.80
N ASP A 262 6.59 16.74 -8.21
CA ASP A 262 6.35 18.15 -8.42
C ASP A 262 6.63 18.57 -9.88
N ALA A 263 7.48 17.81 -10.57
CA ALA A 263 7.86 18.05 -11.97
C ALA A 263 6.85 17.52 -12.98
N ARG A 264 5.83 16.76 -12.53
CA ARG A 264 4.82 16.12 -13.40
C ARG A 264 5.48 15.33 -14.53
N GLU A 265 6.42 14.47 -14.17
CA GLU A 265 7.12 13.61 -15.12
C GLU A 265 6.17 12.71 -15.89
N LEU A 266 6.52 12.40 -17.15
CA LEU A 266 5.67 11.73 -18.15
C LEU A 266 4.46 12.56 -18.61
N GLY A 267 4.25 13.77 -18.09
CA GLY A 267 3.24 14.70 -18.55
C GLY A 267 3.62 15.34 -19.89
N HIS A 268 2.61 15.72 -20.67
CA HIS A 268 2.76 16.47 -21.92
C HIS A 268 1.66 17.54 -22.03
N PRO A 269 1.90 18.69 -22.70
CA PRO A 269 0.91 19.78 -22.79
C PRO A 269 -0.44 19.44 -23.41
N ASP A 270 -0.54 18.36 -24.19
CA ASP A 270 -1.81 17.89 -24.78
C ASP A 270 -2.57 16.91 -23.87
N TYR A 271 -2.05 16.62 -22.66
CA TYR A 271 -2.73 15.77 -21.69
C TYR A 271 -3.57 16.62 -20.73
N LEU A 272 -4.78 16.14 -20.42
CA LEU A 272 -5.63 16.72 -19.40
C LEU A 272 -5.18 16.25 -18.01
N VAL A 273 -4.63 17.15 -17.20
CA VAL A 273 -4.28 16.82 -15.82
C VAL A 273 -5.56 16.57 -15.01
N ILE A 274 -5.65 15.39 -14.39
CA ILE A 274 -6.76 15.02 -13.51
C ILE A 274 -6.32 14.96 -12.05
N GLU A 275 -7.22 15.39 -11.17
CA GLU A 275 -7.05 15.33 -9.70
C GLU A 275 -8.28 14.66 -9.07
N PRO A 276 -8.37 13.31 -9.13
CA PRO A 276 -9.51 12.61 -8.56
C PRO A 276 -9.64 12.82 -7.05
N ALA A 277 -10.87 12.93 -6.58
CA ALA A 277 -11.18 12.89 -5.16
C ALA A 277 -10.99 11.45 -4.66
N GLY A 278 -9.82 11.16 -4.08
CA GLY A 278 -9.48 9.86 -3.49
C GLY A 278 -8.41 9.07 -4.26
N ALA A 279 -8.44 7.74 -4.11
CA ALA A 279 -7.46 6.85 -4.75
C ALA A 279 -7.65 6.80 -6.26
N LEU A 280 -6.53 6.74 -7.02
CA LEU A 280 -6.57 6.63 -8.48
C LEU A 280 -7.35 5.38 -8.93
N GLU A 281 -7.24 4.30 -8.18
CA GLU A 281 -7.94 3.05 -8.45
C GLU A 281 -9.46 3.20 -8.33
N SER A 282 -9.96 4.00 -7.38
CA SER A 282 -11.38 4.31 -7.27
C SER A 282 -11.87 5.14 -8.44
N HIS A 283 -11.06 6.10 -8.92
CA HIS A 283 -11.34 6.85 -10.14
C HIS A 283 -11.39 5.94 -11.37
N MET A 284 -10.41 5.04 -11.52
CA MET A 284 -10.36 4.06 -12.61
C MET A 284 -11.59 3.13 -12.58
N ALA A 285 -12.07 2.72 -11.42
CA ALA A 285 -13.27 1.88 -11.32
C ALA A 285 -14.55 2.60 -11.79
N GLN A 286 -14.56 3.94 -11.77
CA GLN A 286 -15.72 4.77 -12.13
C GLN A 286 -15.60 5.38 -13.53
N THR A 287 -14.38 5.49 -14.06
CA THR A 287 -14.06 6.14 -15.33
C THR A 287 -13.53 5.13 -16.32
N PRO A 288 -14.23 4.85 -17.44
CA PRO A 288 -13.72 3.93 -18.43
C PRO A 288 -12.54 4.53 -19.20
N TYR A 289 -11.44 3.78 -19.29
CA TYR A 289 -10.35 4.03 -20.24
C TYR A 289 -10.21 2.85 -21.18
N ASP A 290 -9.82 3.13 -22.43
CA ASP A 290 -9.48 2.12 -23.43
C ASP A 290 -8.03 1.67 -23.30
N VAL A 291 -7.19 2.55 -22.75
CA VAL A 291 -5.78 2.29 -22.53
C VAL A 291 -5.29 2.95 -21.24
N VAL A 292 -4.47 2.25 -20.47
CA VAL A 292 -3.75 2.81 -19.31
C VAL A 292 -2.25 2.61 -19.51
N ILE A 293 -1.47 3.67 -19.48
CA ILE A 293 -0.02 3.60 -19.70
C ILE A 293 0.77 4.24 -18.56
N GLY A 294 1.99 3.76 -18.39
CA GLY A 294 2.97 4.31 -17.46
C GLY A 294 4.30 3.59 -17.65
N VAL A 295 5.20 3.71 -16.67
CA VAL A 295 6.50 3.02 -16.71
C VAL A 295 6.47 1.78 -15.83
N ARG A 296 6.53 1.96 -14.50
CA ARG A 296 6.62 0.84 -13.54
C ARG A 296 5.78 1.04 -12.29
N SER A 297 4.68 1.79 -12.42
CA SER A 297 3.77 2.07 -11.31
C SER A 297 2.97 0.83 -10.93
N SER A 298 2.75 0.62 -9.62
CA SER A 298 1.85 -0.45 -9.13
C SER A 298 0.41 -0.23 -9.56
N SER A 299 0.01 1.00 -9.89
CA SER A 299 -1.33 1.29 -10.43
C SER A 299 -1.57 0.63 -11.79
N LEU A 300 -0.53 0.23 -12.55
CA LEU A 300 -0.69 -0.58 -13.77
C LEU A 300 -1.17 -2.00 -13.45
N LEU A 301 -0.64 -2.61 -12.38
CA LEU A 301 -1.09 -3.93 -11.91
C LEU A 301 -2.55 -3.87 -11.46
N LEU A 302 -2.93 -2.78 -10.78
CA LEU A 302 -4.31 -2.57 -10.32
C LEU A 302 -5.25 -2.25 -11.48
N ALA A 303 -4.81 -1.46 -12.48
CA ALA A 303 -5.57 -1.23 -13.70
C ALA A 303 -5.94 -2.55 -14.39
N ARG A 304 -5.04 -3.53 -14.42
CA ARG A 304 -5.32 -4.88 -14.96
C ARG A 304 -6.35 -5.69 -14.16
N GLN A 305 -6.52 -5.40 -12.89
CA GLN A 305 -7.56 -6.01 -12.05
C GLN A 305 -8.91 -5.30 -12.18
N ILE A 306 -8.90 -4.01 -12.53
CA ILE A 306 -10.09 -3.17 -12.67
C ILE A 306 -10.71 -3.33 -14.05
N TYR A 307 -9.88 -3.32 -15.10
CA TYR A 307 -10.35 -3.27 -16.47
C TYR A 307 -10.43 -4.65 -17.14
N PRO A 308 -11.42 -4.86 -18.03
CA PRO A 308 -11.53 -6.09 -18.79
C PRO A 308 -10.30 -6.35 -19.67
N PRO A 309 -10.09 -7.60 -20.15
CA PRO A 309 -8.94 -7.96 -20.99
C PRO A 309 -8.76 -7.11 -22.24
N ARG A 310 -9.84 -6.55 -22.79
CA ARG A 310 -9.82 -5.66 -23.97
C ARG A 310 -9.09 -4.32 -23.75
N VAL A 311 -9.02 -3.84 -22.51
CA VAL A 311 -8.33 -2.58 -22.18
C VAL A 311 -6.85 -2.86 -22.07
N ARG A 312 -6.06 -2.16 -22.89
CA ARG A 312 -4.61 -2.35 -22.91
C ARG A 312 -3.97 -1.62 -21.74
N VAL A 313 -3.13 -2.33 -20.99
CA VAL A 313 -2.35 -1.73 -19.91
C VAL A 313 -0.88 -1.92 -20.24
N VAL A 314 -0.17 -0.82 -20.46
CA VAL A 314 1.15 -0.85 -21.10
C VAL A 314 2.20 -0.15 -20.24
N ALA A 315 3.33 -0.83 -20.05
CA ALA A 315 4.51 -0.36 -19.38
C ALA A 315 5.59 0.03 -20.40
N PHE A 316 5.98 1.31 -20.43
CA PHE A 316 6.97 1.86 -21.35
C PHE A 316 8.36 2.00 -20.72
N GLY A 317 9.40 1.97 -21.55
CA GLY A 317 10.75 2.45 -21.21
C GLY A 317 11.49 1.59 -20.18
N TRP A 318 11.08 0.34 -20.00
CA TRP A 318 11.68 -0.58 -19.02
C TRP A 318 13.15 -0.88 -19.28
N GLU A 319 13.59 -0.82 -20.53
CA GLU A 319 14.98 -0.98 -20.95
C GLU A 319 15.89 0.15 -20.44
N ARG A 320 15.31 1.28 -20.04
CA ARG A 320 16.03 2.48 -19.56
C ARG A 320 15.91 2.71 -18.06
N VAL A 321 15.07 1.91 -17.39
CA VAL A 321 14.91 1.98 -15.95
C VAL A 321 16.13 1.35 -15.27
N ARG A 322 16.70 2.06 -14.30
CA ARG A 322 17.74 1.59 -13.40
C ARG A 322 17.12 0.80 -12.26
N PHE A 323 17.36 -0.50 -12.23
CA PHE A 323 16.99 -1.40 -11.14
C PHE A 323 18.14 -1.55 -10.15
N LYS A 324 17.86 -1.89 -8.90
CA LYS A 324 18.89 -2.13 -7.88
C LYS A 324 19.68 -3.41 -8.15
N SER A 325 19.05 -4.38 -8.80
CA SER A 325 19.66 -5.63 -9.22
C SER A 325 18.91 -6.22 -10.41
N GLU A 326 19.58 -7.12 -11.14
CA GLU A 326 18.97 -7.88 -12.23
C GLU A 326 17.79 -8.73 -11.73
N GLN A 327 17.94 -9.34 -10.55
CA GLN A 327 16.85 -10.07 -9.91
C GLN A 327 15.60 -9.20 -9.67
N GLU A 328 15.77 -7.95 -9.19
CA GLU A 328 14.62 -7.04 -9.00
C GLU A 328 13.93 -6.74 -10.33
N ARG A 329 14.70 -6.60 -11.42
CA ARG A 329 14.16 -6.39 -12.76
C ARG A 329 13.33 -7.58 -13.22
N GLU A 330 13.86 -8.78 -13.09
CA GLU A 330 13.17 -10.01 -13.48
C GLU A 330 11.92 -10.27 -12.64
N ASP A 331 12.00 -10.14 -11.31
CA ASP A 331 10.88 -10.33 -10.40
C ASP A 331 9.71 -9.42 -10.78
N MET A 332 10.01 -8.13 -10.99
CA MET A 332 9.00 -7.15 -11.38
C MET A 332 8.45 -7.44 -12.77
N ARG A 333 9.30 -7.79 -13.73
CA ARG A 333 8.85 -8.14 -15.09
C ARG A 333 7.89 -9.33 -15.04
N ARG A 334 8.25 -10.39 -14.31
CA ARG A 334 7.37 -11.56 -14.11
C ARG A 334 6.03 -11.18 -13.52
N ALA A 335 6.00 -10.31 -12.51
CA ALA A 335 4.75 -9.88 -11.90
C ALA A 335 3.86 -9.04 -12.83
N PHE A 336 4.46 -8.13 -13.59
CA PHE A 336 3.77 -7.33 -14.60
C PHE A 336 3.19 -8.21 -15.71
N THR A 337 3.99 -9.13 -16.26
CA THR A 337 3.55 -10.11 -17.25
C THR A 337 2.42 -11.01 -16.71
N ALA A 338 2.56 -11.52 -15.48
CA ALA A 338 1.56 -12.40 -14.87
C ALA A 338 0.20 -11.68 -14.66
N CYS A 339 0.21 -10.36 -14.45
CA CYS A 339 -1.01 -9.55 -14.37
C CYS A 339 -1.56 -9.14 -15.74
N GLY A 340 -0.88 -9.47 -16.84
CA GLY A 340 -1.29 -9.07 -18.19
C GLY A 340 -0.91 -7.64 -18.56
N VAL A 341 0.12 -7.06 -17.94
CA VAL A 341 0.69 -5.77 -18.37
C VAL A 341 1.61 -6.02 -19.57
N GLU A 342 1.35 -5.30 -20.66
CA GLU A 342 2.15 -5.30 -21.89
C GLU A 342 3.41 -4.44 -21.69
N PHE A 343 4.49 -4.76 -22.40
CA PHE A 343 5.71 -3.95 -22.42
C PHE A 343 5.89 -3.31 -23.79
N ALA A 344 6.15 -2.01 -23.81
CA ALA A 344 6.47 -1.25 -25.00
C ALA A 344 7.87 -0.66 -24.91
#